data_AF-A0A6L8HZ31-F1
#
_entry.id   AF-A0A6L8HZ31-F1
#
_cell.length_a   1.000
_cell.length_b   1.000
_cell.length_c   1.000
_cell.angle_alpha   90.00
_cell.angle_beta   90.00
_cell.angle_gamma   90.00
#
_symmetry.space_group_name_H-M   'P 1'
#
loop_
_entity.id
_entity.type
_entity.pdbx_description
1 polymer ?
#
loop_
_entity_poly.entity_id
_entity_poly.type
_entity_poly.pdbx_seq_one_letter_code
_entity_poly.pdbx_strand_id
1 'polypeptide(L)' 'MPLEAPLDPPAKRATELNRRFAHHAAAEVLAHALHDPEMGNAALVSSFGGEAIVLLHMLSVVDRTTPVLFVDTEMLFP' A
#
# COMPACT_ATOMS: atom_id res chain seq x y z
N MET A 1 -9.19 1.38 -29.71
CA MET A 1 -8.75 1.28 -28.31
C MET A 1 -9.93 0.71 -27.54
N PRO A 2 -9.88 -0.51 -26.99
CA PRO A 2 -10.99 -1.00 -26.20
C PRO A 2 -11.05 -0.18 -24.92
N LEU A 3 -12.21 0.46 -24.70
CA LEU A 3 -12.53 1.19 -23.48
C LEU A 3 -12.50 0.18 -22.33
N GLU A 4 -11.57 0.36 -21.39
CA GLU A 4 -11.60 -0.38 -20.12
C GLU A 4 -13.00 -0.19 -19.52
N ALA A 5 -13.65 -1.29 -19.16
CA ALA A 5 -14.96 -1.23 -18.53
C ALA A 5 -14.88 -0.28 -17.32
N PRO A 6 -15.88 0.60 -17.11
CA PRO A 6 -15.84 1.52 -15.97
C PRO A 6 -15.66 0.73 -14.69
N LEU A 7 -14.63 1.08 -13.91
CA LEU A 7 -14.43 0.48 -12.59
C LEU A 7 -15.67 0.70 -11.73
N ASP A 8 -15.97 -0.27 -10.86
CA ASP A 8 -16.99 -0.11 -9.83
C ASP A 8 -16.74 1.17 -9.01
N PRO A 9 -17.79 1.81 -8.46
CA PRO A 9 -17.64 3.00 -7.64
C PRO A 9 -16.61 2.79 -6.50
N PRO A 10 -15.76 3.79 -6.19
CA PRO A 10 -14.68 3.63 -5.21
C PRO A 10 -15.12 3.08 -3.85
N ALA A 11 -16.31 3.49 -3.36
CA ALA A 11 -16.85 3.01 -2.09
C ALA A 11 -17.16 1.50 -2.10
N LYS A 12 -17.66 0.99 -3.23
CA LYS A 12 -17.95 -0.45 -3.41
C LYS A 12 -16.64 -1.24 -3.43
N ARG A 13 -15.63 -0.75 -4.17
CA ARG A 13 -14.29 -1.36 -4.23
C ARG A 13 -13.60 -1.36 -2.86
N ALA A 14 -13.65 -0.25 -2.13
CA ALA A 14 -13.08 -0.17 -0.78
C ALA A 14 -13.75 -1.15 0.19
N THR A 15 -15.07 -1.28 0.13
CA THR A 15 -15.82 -2.25 0.95
C THR A 15 -15.41 -3.68 0.64
N GLU A 16 -15.24 -4.01 -0.65
CA GLU A 16 -14.79 -5.32 -1.09
C GLU A 16 -13.40 -5.67 -0.54
N LEU A 17 -12.45 -4.74 -0.70
CA LEU A 17 -11.08 -4.93 -0.22
C LEU A 17 -11.03 -5.09 1.30
N ASN A 18 -11.77 -4.25 2.04
CA ASN A 18 -11.85 -4.37 3.49
C ASN A 18 -12.41 -5.74 3.91
N ARG A 19 -13.46 -6.22 3.26
CA ARG A 19 -14.04 -7.54 3.52
C ARG A 19 -13.06 -8.66 3.19
N ARG A 20 -12.35 -8.57 2.07
CA ARG A 20 -11.35 -9.55 1.63
C ARG A 20 -10.20 -9.67 2.63
N PHE A 21 -9.72 -8.56 3.18
CA PHE A 21 -8.54 -8.53 4.04
C PHE A 21 -8.81 -8.48 5.55
N ALA A 22 -10.07 -8.46 5.99
CA ALA A 22 -10.47 -8.26 7.40
C ALA A 22 -9.82 -9.21 8.44
N HIS A 23 -9.39 -10.41 8.03
CA HIS A 23 -8.84 -11.43 8.91
C HIS A 23 -7.44 -11.89 8.52
N HIS A 24 -6.77 -11.15 7.64
CA HIS A 24 -5.41 -11.46 7.18
C HIS A 24 -4.37 -10.84 8.10
N ALA A 25 -3.21 -11.49 8.21
CA ALA A 25 -2.07 -10.91 8.90
C ALA A 25 -1.54 -9.69 8.12
N ALA A 26 -0.97 -8.69 8.81
CA ALA A 26 -0.49 -7.46 8.17
C ALA A 26 0.50 -7.73 7.03
N ALA A 27 1.40 -8.70 7.19
CA ALA A 27 2.35 -9.10 6.15
C ALA A 27 1.66 -9.68 4.90
N GLU A 28 0.55 -10.41 5.07
CA GLU A 28 -0.22 -10.98 3.95
C GLU A 28 -1.00 -9.90 3.20
N VAL A 29 -1.56 -8.92 3.94
CA VAL A 29 -2.20 -7.74 3.36
C VAL A 29 -1.19 -6.94 2.55
N LEU A 30 0.01 -6.70 3.10
CA LEU A 30 1.08 -5.99 2.40
C LEU A 30 1.53 -6.75 1.14
N ALA A 31 1.75 -8.06 1.24
CA ALA A 31 2.15 -8.87 0.10
C ALA A 31 1.11 -8.89 -1.02
N HIS A 32 -0.19 -8.92 -0.67
CA HIS A 32 -1.26 -8.77 -1.67
C HIS A 32 -1.28 -7.37 -2.27
N ALA A 33 -1.17 -6.32 -1.47
CA ALA A 33 -1.20 -4.95 -1.96
C ALA A 33 -0.10 -4.65 -2.99
N LEU A 34 1.07 -5.29 -2.85
CA LEU A 34 2.21 -5.08 -3.75
C LEU A 34 2.17 -5.92 -5.04
N HIS A 35 1.48 -7.07 -5.01
CA HIS A 35 1.51 -8.03 -6.13
C HIS A 35 0.15 -8.26 -6.79
N ASP A 36 -0.95 -7.74 -6.25
CA ASP A 36 -2.27 -7.85 -6.86
C ASP A 36 -2.34 -6.96 -8.13
N PRO A 37 -2.57 -7.54 -9.33
CA PRO A 37 -2.66 -6.77 -10.57
C PRO A 37 -3.77 -5.70 -10.53
N GLU A 38 -4.81 -5.89 -9.72
CA GLU A 38 -5.89 -4.91 -9.57
C GLU A 38 -5.46 -3.62 -8.83
N MET A 39 -4.32 -3.66 -8.12
CA MET A 39 -3.75 -2.52 -7.38
C MET A 39 -2.80 -1.67 -8.24
N GLY A 40 -2.24 -2.24 -9.31
CA GLY A 40 -1.26 -1.56 -10.16
C GLY A 40 0.06 -1.28 -9.43
N ASN A 41 0.73 -0.19 -9.80
CA ASN A 41 2.03 0.19 -9.22
C ASN A 41 1.85 0.82 -7.83
N ALA A 42 2.25 0.08 -6.79
CA ALA A 42 2.21 0.56 -5.41
C ALA A 42 3.54 1.22 -4.98
N ALA A 43 3.44 2.15 -4.03
CA ALA A 43 4.57 2.74 -3.32
C ALA A 43 4.19 2.92 -1.85
N LEU A 44 5.17 2.81 -0.94
CA LEU A 44 4.96 3.10 0.47
C LEU A 44 5.24 4.59 0.73
N VAL A 45 4.23 5.32 1.22
CA VAL A 45 4.45 6.66 1.77
C VAL A 45 4.80 6.53 3.25
N SER A 46 5.96 7.01 3.67
CA SER A 46 6.44 6.92 5.05
C SER A 46 6.87 8.28 5.56
N SER A 47 6.54 8.57 6.82
CA SER A 47 7.06 9.73 7.56
C SER A 47 8.33 9.41 8.34
N PHE A 48 8.79 8.16 8.34
CA PHE A 48 9.89 7.67 9.17
C PHE A 48 9.69 7.85 10.69
N GLY A 49 8.43 7.91 11.15
CA GLY A 49 8.09 7.84 12.58
C GLY A 49 8.29 6.44 13.19
N GLY A 50 8.10 6.33 14.51
CA GLY A 50 8.35 5.10 15.27
C GLY A 50 7.59 3.88 14.75
N GLU A 51 6.26 3.98 14.58
CA GLU A 51 5.44 2.88 14.07
C GLU A 51 5.70 2.59 12.59
N ALA A 52 6.11 3.60 11.82
CA ALA A 52 6.39 3.44 10.39
C ALA A 52 7.59 2.50 10.13
N ILE A 53 8.52 2.38 11.08
CA ILE A 53 9.66 1.47 10.99
C ILE A 53 9.20 0.00 10.89
N VAL A 54 8.11 -0.36 11.56
CA VAL A 54 7.56 -1.73 11.48
C VAL A 54 7.11 -2.04 10.06
N LEU A 55 6.40 -1.10 9.42
CA LEU A 55 5.91 -1.27 8.05
C LEU A 55 7.07 -1.25 7.03
N LEU A 56 8.07 -0.39 7.24
CA LEU A 56 9.31 -0.37 6.43
C LEU A 56 10.06 -1.70 6.54
N HIS A 57 10.16 -2.27 7.74
CA HIS A 57 10.78 -3.57 7.94
C HIS A 57 10.00 -4.67 7.20
N MET A 58 8.68 -4.74 7.37
CA MET A 58 7.83 -5.70 6.65
C MET A 58 8.01 -5.56 5.13
N LEU A 59 8.00 -4.32 4.61
CA LEU A 59 8.22 -4.05 3.20
C LEU A 59 9.57 -4.61 2.72
N SER A 60 10.65 -4.36 3.46
CA SER A 60 12.00 -4.83 3.09
C SER A 60 12.13 -6.36 3.00
N VAL A 61 11.29 -7.09 3.75
CA VAL A 61 11.22 -8.55 3.74
C VAL A 61 10.37 -9.03 2.55
N VAL A 62 9.25 -8.35 2.27
CA VAL A 62 8.32 -8.71 1.19
C VAL A 62 8.89 -8.34 -0.18
N ASP A 63 9.20 -7.07 -0.41
CA ASP A 63 9.81 -6.56 -1.63
C ASP A 63 10.60 -5.27 -1.36
N ARG A 64 11.92 -5.41 -1.31
CA ARG A 64 12.86 -4.29 -1.12
C ARG A 64 12.99 -3.37 -2.35
N THR A 65 12.38 -3.71 -3.48
CA THR A 65 12.39 -2.88 -4.69
C THR A 65 11.20 -1.93 -4.77
N THR A 66 10.22 -2.09 -3.89
CA THR A 66 9.06 -1.20 -3.79
C THR A 66 9.52 0.24 -3.45
N PRO A 67 9.08 1.27 -4.21
CA PRO A 67 9.42 2.66 -3.93
C PRO A 67 8.93 3.12 -2.56
N VAL A 68 9.78 3.85 -1.84
CA VAL A 68 9.41 4.54 -0.60
C VAL A 68 9.41 6.04 -0.85
N LEU A 69 8.26 6.68 -0.64
CA LEU A 69 8.08 8.12 -0.79
C LEU A 69 8.14 8.79 0.57
N PHE A 70 9.04 9.77 0.67
CA PHE A 70 9.13 10.68 1.80
C PHE A 70 8.62 12.05 1.39
N VAL A 71 7.74 12.64 2.21
CA VAL A 71 7.29 14.01 2.02
C VAL A 71 8.05 14.90 2.99
N ASP A 72 8.98 15.68 2.46
CA ASP A 72 9.67 16.71 3.23
C ASP A 72 8.75 17.94 3.34
N THR A 73 8.31 18.23 4.57
CA THR A 73 7.48 19.40 4.87
C THR A 73 8.30 20.65 5.18
N GLU A 74 9.63 20.56 5.13
CA GLU A 74 10.59 21.58 5.53
C GLU A 74 10.57 21.94 7.03
N MET A 75 9.83 21.17 7.85
CA MET A 75 9.60 21.42 9.29
C MET A 75 9.86 20.19 10.17
N LEU A 76 10.71 19.27 9.69
CA LEU A 76 11.01 17.99 10.36
C LEU A 76 12.10 18.14 11.42
N PHE A 77 12.17 17.19 12.36
CA PHE A 77 13.25 17.12 13.35
C PHE A 77 14.57 16.69 12.69
N PRO A 78 15.72 17.30 13.06
CA PRO A 78 17.04 16.89 12.56
C PRO A 78 17.53 15.57 13.16
#